data_AF-A0A1W1D1G0-F1
#
_entry.id   AF-A0A1W1D1G0-F1
#
_cell.length_a   1.000
_cell.length_b   1.000
_cell.length_c   1.000
_cell.angle_alpha   90.00
_cell.angle_beta   90.00
_cell.angle_gamma   90.00
#
_symmetry.space_group_name_H-M   'P 1'
#
loop_
_entity.id
_entity.type
_entity.pdbx_description
1 polymer ?
#
loop_
_entity_poly.entity_id
_entity_poly.type
_entity_poly.pdbx_seq_one_letter_code
_entity_poly.pdbx_strand_id
1 'polypeptide(L)'
;MHPSFTKAKIFASLALIILTFAFTLPMIAFHGTLNSISEGKSQEVSNFSKLVWNTYNQGRYKSVSTPKEAYNNLDKMIETSSEIGVASMPIWAVSLEAPNYPKKAFPQGIPVFFHFDGFSGEVHEMNTINHYVGMDPMWVGGQLEREIGVYALLLLSLIMIYFIAYNNKIFKLGMLIPVVLPILFIADYSYWLYWFGHHLHNWGAFKIKPFMPTVFGDGKIAQFTTHSYPTIGFYLLVAISLLSLLAILARGKAMRETNA
;
A
#
# COMPACT_ATOMS: atom_id res chain seq x y z
N MET A 1 37.25 12.09 -6.56
CA MET A 1 36.13 11.74 -5.65
C MET A 1 36.21 10.23 -5.40
N HIS A 2 36.22 9.78 -4.14
CA HIS A 2 36.36 8.35 -3.82
C HIS A 2 35.26 7.51 -4.51
N PRO A 3 35.57 6.36 -5.16
CA PRO A 3 34.59 5.59 -5.96
C PRO A 3 33.32 5.20 -5.19
N SER A 4 33.42 5.02 -3.87
CA SER A 4 32.27 4.70 -3.01
C SER A 4 31.25 5.84 -2.92
N PHE A 5 31.62 7.10 -3.17
CA PHE A 5 30.63 8.18 -3.29
C PHE A 5 29.70 7.95 -4.49
N THR A 6 30.26 7.56 -5.64
CA THR A 6 29.48 7.25 -6.86
C THR A 6 28.56 6.07 -6.63
N LYS A 7 29.06 4.97 -6.03
CA LYS A 7 28.23 3.80 -5.67
C LYS A 7 27.04 4.21 -4.78
N ALA A 8 27.28 5.03 -3.76
CA ALA A 8 26.21 5.51 -2.89
C ALA A 8 25.15 6.33 -3.65
N LYS A 9 25.55 7.17 -4.61
CA LYS A 9 24.59 7.91 -5.45
C LYS A 9 23.78 6.97 -6.34
N ILE A 10 24.40 5.97 -6.93
CA ILE A 10 23.72 4.97 -7.78
C ILE A 10 22.66 4.22 -6.97
N PHE A 11 23.03 3.64 -5.83
CA PHE A 11 22.08 2.90 -5.00
C PHE A 11 20.90 3.78 -4.53
N ALA A 12 21.17 4.99 -4.06
CA ALA A 12 20.11 5.92 -3.67
C ALA A 12 19.22 6.35 -4.85
N SER A 13 19.80 6.55 -6.04
CA SER A 13 19.02 6.92 -7.23
C SER A 13 18.11 5.79 -7.68
N LEU A 14 18.59 4.54 -7.66
CA LEU A 14 17.75 3.37 -7.95
C LEU A 14 16.61 3.23 -6.95
N ALA A 15 16.90 3.39 -5.65
CA ALA A 15 15.86 3.36 -4.61
C ALA A 15 14.82 4.47 -4.81
N LEU A 16 15.26 5.69 -5.16
CA LEU A 16 14.37 6.83 -5.41
C LEU A 16 13.48 6.61 -6.64
N ILE A 17 14.03 6.04 -7.71
CA ILE A 17 13.26 5.68 -8.92
C ILE A 17 12.17 4.68 -8.56
N ILE A 18 12.50 3.62 -7.82
CA ILE A 18 11.52 2.62 -7.38
C ILE A 18 10.45 3.28 -6.51
N LEU A 19 10.83 4.06 -5.50
CA LEU A 19 9.88 4.78 -4.62
C LEU A 19 8.93 5.67 -5.43
N THR A 20 9.49 6.41 -6.39
CA THR A 20 8.74 7.36 -7.22
C THR A 20 7.68 6.66 -8.05
N PHE A 21 8.07 5.64 -8.82
CA PHE A 21 7.14 4.97 -9.74
C PHE A 21 6.26 3.92 -9.05
N ALA A 22 6.63 3.38 -7.89
CA ALA A 22 5.77 2.43 -7.20
C ALA A 22 4.70 3.12 -6.34
N PHE A 23 5.05 4.26 -5.72
CA PHE A 23 4.25 4.86 -4.65
C PHE A 23 4.05 6.37 -4.84
N THR A 24 5.11 7.18 -4.85
CA THR A 24 4.97 8.64 -4.77
C THR A 24 4.19 9.24 -5.94
N LEU A 25 4.54 8.89 -7.19
CA LEU A 25 3.87 9.38 -8.39
C LEU A 25 2.38 8.99 -8.44
N PRO A 26 2.00 7.69 -8.33
CA PRO A 26 0.58 7.33 -8.38
C PRO A 26 -0.22 7.88 -7.20
N MET A 27 0.36 7.99 -6.00
CA MET A 27 -0.30 8.59 -4.84
C MET A 27 -0.59 10.08 -5.05
N ILE A 28 0.38 10.85 -5.57
CA ILE A 28 0.17 12.28 -5.86
C ILE A 28 -0.85 12.46 -6.98
N ALA A 29 -0.69 11.71 -8.08
CA ALA A 29 -1.56 11.83 -9.24
C ALA A 29 -3.02 11.48 -8.93
N PHE A 30 -3.25 10.60 -7.95
CA PHE A 30 -4.57 10.11 -7.57
C PHE A 30 -5.06 10.65 -6.22
N HIS A 31 -4.31 11.57 -5.60
CA HIS A 31 -4.66 12.13 -4.29
C HIS A 31 -6.01 12.86 -4.35
N GLY A 32 -6.89 12.57 -3.39
CA GLY A 32 -8.23 13.15 -3.32
C GLY A 32 -9.22 12.67 -4.40
N THR A 33 -8.77 11.90 -5.40
CA THR A 33 -9.63 11.49 -6.53
C THR A 33 -10.80 10.60 -6.07
N LEU A 34 -10.56 9.66 -5.17
CA LEU A 34 -11.63 8.82 -4.62
C LEU A 34 -12.67 9.64 -3.83
N ASN A 35 -12.23 10.66 -3.10
CA ASN A 35 -13.13 11.55 -2.36
C ASN A 35 -14.01 12.32 -3.33
N SER A 36 -13.43 12.93 -4.37
CA SER A 36 -14.19 13.62 -5.42
C SER A 36 -15.21 12.71 -6.09
N ILE A 37 -14.86 11.45 -6.39
CA ILE A 37 -15.79 10.47 -6.95
C ILE A 37 -16.93 10.19 -5.95
N SER A 38 -16.62 9.95 -4.68
CA SER A 38 -17.63 9.65 -3.64
C SER A 38 -18.58 10.82 -3.35
N GLU A 39 -18.12 12.06 -3.53
CA GLU A 39 -18.92 13.28 -3.36
C GLU A 39 -19.76 13.63 -4.61
N GLY A 40 -19.74 12.78 -5.64
CA GLY A 40 -20.45 13.04 -6.91
C GLY A 40 -19.77 14.07 -7.81
N LYS A 41 -18.54 14.48 -7.50
CA LYS A 41 -17.72 15.44 -8.28
C LYS A 41 -16.81 14.72 -9.29
N SER A 42 -17.29 13.64 -9.89
CA SER A 42 -16.50 12.83 -10.84
C SER A 42 -16.05 13.61 -12.08
N GLN A 43 -16.77 14.68 -12.46
CA GLN A 43 -16.38 15.56 -13.56
C GLN A 43 -15.12 16.40 -13.25
N GLU A 44 -14.78 16.60 -11.97
CA GLU A 44 -13.58 17.33 -11.55
C GLU A 44 -12.31 16.46 -11.60
N VAL A 45 -12.44 15.15 -11.84
CA VAL A 45 -11.30 14.23 -11.91
C VAL A 45 -10.44 14.57 -13.13
N SER A 46 -9.16 14.89 -12.87
CA SER A 46 -8.25 15.33 -13.92
C SER A 46 -7.92 14.22 -14.93
N ASN A 47 -7.63 14.59 -16.18
CA ASN A 47 -7.16 13.65 -17.21
C ASN A 47 -5.86 12.95 -16.81
N PHE A 48 -5.01 13.62 -16.02
CA PHE A 48 -3.77 13.03 -15.52
C PHE A 48 -4.05 11.92 -14.49
N SER A 49 -4.96 12.15 -13.55
CA SER A 49 -5.40 11.15 -12.56
C SER A 49 -5.99 9.93 -13.26
N LYS A 50 -6.84 10.14 -14.28
CA LYS A 50 -7.41 9.06 -15.11
C LYS A 50 -6.32 8.25 -15.82
N LEU A 51 -5.39 8.94 -16.50
CA LEU A 51 -4.28 8.29 -17.21
C LEU A 51 -3.43 7.44 -16.26
N VAL A 52 -3.06 7.99 -15.11
CA VAL A 52 -2.25 7.28 -14.11
C VAL A 52 -3.01 6.09 -13.56
N TRP A 53 -4.27 6.25 -13.15
CA TRP A 53 -5.07 5.14 -12.64
C TRP A 53 -5.23 4.03 -13.67
N ASN A 54 -5.59 4.36 -14.92
CA ASN A 54 -5.76 3.40 -16.01
C ASN A 54 -4.48 2.62 -16.32
N THR A 55 -3.33 3.29 -16.23
CA THR A 55 -2.01 2.68 -16.47
C THR A 55 -1.64 1.73 -15.34
N TYR A 56 -1.78 2.19 -14.10
CA TYR A 56 -1.37 1.41 -12.93
C TYR A 56 -2.30 0.21 -12.68
N ASN A 57 -3.57 0.30 -13.08
CA ASN A 57 -4.54 -0.77 -12.86
C ASN A 57 -4.47 -1.92 -13.86
N GLN A 58 -3.66 -1.81 -14.91
CA GLN A 58 -3.46 -2.89 -15.89
C GLN A 58 -2.98 -4.17 -15.19
N GLY A 59 -3.61 -5.30 -15.51
CA GLY A 59 -3.25 -6.61 -14.95
C GLY A 59 -3.56 -6.78 -13.45
N ARG A 60 -4.16 -5.78 -12.78
CA ARG A 60 -4.62 -5.91 -11.40
C ARG A 60 -6.00 -6.54 -11.33
N TYR A 61 -6.31 -7.10 -10.16
CA TYR A 61 -7.64 -7.59 -9.83
C TYR A 61 -8.74 -6.55 -10.14
N LYS A 62 -9.91 -7.05 -10.56
CA LYS A 62 -11.13 -6.28 -10.75
C LYS A 62 -12.26 -7.07 -10.11
N SER A 63 -13.17 -6.37 -9.43
CA SER A 63 -14.29 -7.01 -8.73
C SER A 63 -15.10 -7.87 -9.69
N VAL A 64 -15.63 -8.98 -9.19
CA VAL A 64 -16.48 -9.89 -9.97
C VAL A 64 -17.76 -9.23 -10.47
N SER A 65 -18.17 -8.13 -9.82
CA SER A 65 -19.31 -7.30 -10.18
C SER A 65 -19.01 -6.27 -11.28
N THR A 66 -17.72 -6.03 -11.57
CA THR A 66 -17.30 -5.01 -12.53
C THR A 66 -17.53 -5.48 -13.97
N PRO A 67 -18.24 -4.72 -14.82
CA PRO A 67 -18.38 -5.03 -16.24
C PRO A 67 -17.04 -5.02 -16.97
N LYS A 68 -16.82 -5.97 -17.88
CA LYS A 68 -15.53 -6.14 -18.57
C LYS A 68 -15.14 -4.91 -19.39
N GLU A 69 -16.12 -4.22 -19.94
CA GLU A 69 -15.95 -2.99 -20.71
C GLU A 69 -15.40 -1.83 -19.88
N ALA A 70 -15.57 -1.87 -18.55
CA ALA A 70 -15.08 -0.87 -17.61
C ALA A 70 -13.64 -1.15 -17.14
N TYR A 71 -13.11 -2.34 -17.41
CA TYR A 71 -11.78 -2.73 -16.91
C TYR A 71 -10.71 -1.74 -17.33
N ASN A 72 -9.96 -1.25 -16.34
CA ASN A 72 -8.85 -0.32 -16.50
C ASN A 72 -9.22 1.00 -17.18
N ASN A 73 -10.49 1.40 -17.11
CA ASN A 73 -10.97 2.69 -17.58
C ASN A 73 -11.75 3.38 -16.45
N LEU A 74 -11.13 4.35 -15.79
CA LEU A 74 -11.70 5.03 -14.63
C LEU A 74 -13.05 5.68 -14.92
N ASP A 75 -13.21 6.30 -16.10
CA ASP A 75 -14.49 6.93 -16.47
C ASP A 75 -15.61 5.91 -16.53
N LYS A 76 -15.36 4.76 -17.16
CA LYS A 76 -16.33 3.68 -17.21
C LYS A 76 -16.57 3.02 -15.87
N MET A 77 -15.53 2.86 -15.04
CA MET A 77 -15.68 2.33 -13.68
C MET A 77 -16.61 3.21 -12.85
N ILE A 78 -16.51 4.54 -13.00
CA ILE A 78 -17.42 5.50 -12.36
C ILE A 78 -18.84 5.35 -12.94
N GLU A 79 -18.98 5.33 -14.28
CA GLU A 79 -20.26 5.19 -14.97
C GLU A 79 -21.02 3.92 -14.55
N THR A 80 -20.31 2.80 -14.43
CA THR A 80 -20.87 1.50 -14.04
C THR A 80 -20.93 1.29 -12.53
N SER A 81 -20.66 2.34 -11.73
CA SER A 81 -20.65 2.28 -10.26
C SER A 81 -19.83 1.10 -9.70
N SER A 82 -18.73 0.80 -10.37
CA SER A 82 -17.86 -0.34 -10.04
C SER A 82 -16.88 0.02 -8.93
N GLU A 83 -16.29 -0.99 -8.30
CA GLU A 83 -15.37 -0.74 -7.19
C GLU A 83 -14.04 -0.13 -7.68
N ILE A 84 -13.69 1.04 -7.14
CA ILE A 84 -12.48 1.79 -7.53
C ILE A 84 -11.53 1.83 -6.34
N GLY A 85 -10.37 1.19 -6.50
CA GLY A 85 -9.26 1.29 -5.55
C GLY A 85 -8.25 2.39 -5.91
N VAL A 86 -7.26 2.60 -5.05
CA VAL A 86 -6.17 3.56 -5.30
C VAL A 86 -5.20 3.10 -6.41
N ALA A 87 -4.44 4.04 -6.98
CA ALA A 87 -3.52 3.78 -8.10
C ALA A 87 -2.15 3.22 -7.66
N SER A 88 -1.70 3.51 -6.43
CA SER A 88 -0.39 3.08 -5.92
C SER A 88 -0.21 1.57 -5.97
N MET A 89 1.03 1.06 -5.89
CA MET A 89 1.23 -0.39 -5.88
C MET A 89 0.71 -1.01 -4.58
N PRO A 90 -0.04 -2.14 -4.67
CA PRO A 90 -0.47 -2.85 -3.48
C PRO A 90 0.76 -3.36 -2.75
N ILE A 91 0.75 -3.28 -1.42
CA ILE A 91 1.83 -3.72 -0.54
C ILE A 91 1.53 -5.11 -0.01
N TRP A 92 0.31 -5.33 0.46
CA TRP A 92 -0.12 -6.59 1.05
C TRP A 92 -1.47 -7.02 0.52
N ALA A 93 -1.70 -8.33 0.40
CA ALA A 93 -2.98 -8.90 0.03
C ALA A 93 -3.54 -9.71 1.18
N VAL A 94 -4.83 -9.54 1.44
CA VAL A 94 -5.61 -10.42 2.29
C VAL A 94 -6.77 -10.93 1.48
N SER A 95 -7.01 -12.24 1.48
CA SER A 95 -8.25 -12.79 0.96
C SER A 95 -8.93 -13.68 1.97
N LEU A 96 -10.26 -13.70 1.91
CA LEU A 96 -11.10 -14.42 2.84
C LEU A 96 -12.01 -15.39 2.08
N GLU A 97 -11.80 -16.69 2.30
CA GLU A 97 -12.71 -17.72 1.83
C GLU A 97 -13.85 -17.91 2.83
N ALA A 98 -15.08 -17.83 2.34
CA ALA A 98 -16.29 -17.98 3.14
C ALA A 98 -17.21 -19.04 2.51
N PRO A 99 -17.95 -19.84 3.30
CA PRO A 99 -18.85 -20.87 2.77
C PRO A 99 -19.91 -20.34 1.79
N ASN A 100 -20.37 -19.10 2.00
CA ASN A 100 -21.41 -18.48 1.20
C ASN A 100 -20.90 -17.86 -0.11
N TYR A 101 -19.58 -17.85 -0.34
CA TYR A 101 -18.97 -17.25 -1.52
C TYR A 101 -18.45 -18.34 -2.46
N PRO A 102 -19.00 -18.48 -3.68
CA PRO A 102 -18.68 -19.59 -4.56
C PRO A 102 -17.25 -19.46 -5.11
N LYS A 103 -16.47 -20.54 -5.05
CA LYS A 103 -15.09 -20.60 -5.60
C LYS A 103 -15.01 -20.29 -7.10
N LYS A 104 -16.11 -20.43 -7.85
CA LYS A 104 -16.17 -20.04 -9.26
C LYS A 104 -16.00 -18.52 -9.46
N ALA A 105 -16.58 -17.72 -8.56
CA ALA A 105 -16.43 -16.26 -8.58
C ALA A 105 -15.18 -15.83 -7.81
N PHE A 106 -14.92 -16.47 -6.67
CA PHE A 106 -13.84 -16.14 -5.74
C PHE A 106 -12.88 -17.33 -5.56
N PRO A 107 -12.05 -17.64 -6.56
CA PRO A 107 -11.20 -18.84 -6.55
C PRO A 107 -10.16 -18.83 -5.41
N GLN A 108 -9.79 -17.65 -4.93
CA GLN A 108 -8.84 -17.45 -3.83
C GLN A 108 -9.49 -16.72 -2.64
N GLY A 109 -10.82 -16.78 -2.53
CA GLY A 109 -11.58 -15.94 -1.58
C GLY A 109 -11.77 -14.51 -2.08
N ILE A 110 -12.31 -13.66 -1.22
CA ILE A 110 -12.61 -12.24 -1.47
C ILE A 110 -11.35 -11.43 -1.19
N PRO A 111 -10.64 -10.92 -2.22
CA PRO A 111 -9.36 -10.28 -2.02
C PRO A 111 -9.51 -8.79 -1.73
N VAL A 112 -8.72 -8.30 -0.78
CA VAL A 112 -8.44 -6.88 -0.57
C VAL A 112 -6.94 -6.65 -0.55
N PHE A 113 -6.53 -5.51 -1.07
CA PHE A 113 -5.14 -5.11 -1.17
C PHE A 113 -4.91 -3.84 -0.36
N PHE A 114 -3.86 -3.85 0.45
CA PHE A 114 -3.44 -2.75 1.30
C PHE A 114 -2.41 -1.90 0.58
N HIS A 115 -2.62 -0.59 0.59
CA HIS A 115 -1.72 0.41 0.00
C HIS A 115 -1.35 1.45 1.06
N PHE A 116 -0.34 2.27 0.80
CA PHE A 116 0.00 3.39 1.71
C PHE A 116 -1.13 4.42 1.81
N ASP A 117 -1.89 4.62 0.75
CA ASP A 117 -2.91 5.65 0.59
C ASP A 117 -4.35 5.11 0.58
N GLY A 118 -4.55 3.81 0.76
CA GLY A 118 -5.90 3.24 0.67
C GLY A 118 -5.94 1.74 0.48
N PHE A 119 -7.02 1.32 -0.19
CA PHE A 119 -7.31 -0.06 -0.46
C PHE A 119 -7.73 -0.25 -1.92
N SER A 120 -7.69 -1.49 -2.38
CA SER A 120 -8.31 -1.93 -3.64
C SER A 120 -8.79 -3.39 -3.48
N GLY A 121 -9.61 -3.89 -4.41
CA GLY A 121 -10.08 -5.28 -4.39
C GLY A 121 -11.59 -5.40 -4.35
N GLU A 122 -12.09 -6.19 -3.40
CA GLU A 122 -13.49 -6.36 -3.02
C GLU A 122 -13.71 -5.79 -1.60
N VAL A 123 -13.36 -4.52 -1.42
CA VAL A 123 -13.48 -3.77 -0.17
C VAL A 123 -14.94 -3.70 0.28
N HIS A 124 -15.89 -3.58 -0.66
CA HIS A 124 -17.32 -3.57 -0.29
C HIS A 124 -17.76 -4.92 0.32
N GLU A 125 -17.41 -6.03 -0.33
CA GLU A 125 -17.72 -7.38 0.18
C GLU A 125 -16.98 -7.67 1.50
N MET A 126 -15.72 -7.25 1.61
CA MET A 126 -14.95 -7.39 2.85
C MET A 126 -15.59 -6.61 4.01
N ASN A 127 -16.05 -5.38 3.76
CA ASN A 127 -16.75 -4.60 4.78
C ASN A 127 -18.10 -5.21 5.16
N THR A 128 -18.80 -5.83 4.21
CA THR A 128 -20.02 -6.60 4.49
C THR A 128 -19.73 -7.75 5.44
N ILE A 129 -18.65 -8.51 5.21
CA ILE A 129 -18.22 -9.57 6.13
C ILE A 129 -17.83 -9.00 7.49
N ASN A 130 -17.01 -7.94 7.53
CA ASN A 130 -16.60 -7.27 8.77
C ASN A 130 -17.83 -6.89 9.61
N HIS A 131 -18.84 -6.28 8.99
CA HIS A 131 -20.08 -5.93 9.66
C HIS A 131 -20.77 -7.15 10.30
N TYR A 132 -20.87 -8.28 9.58
CA TYR A 132 -21.49 -9.51 10.09
C TYR A 132 -20.73 -10.14 11.27
N VAL A 133 -19.40 -9.96 11.35
CA VAL A 133 -18.58 -10.45 12.47
C VAL A 133 -18.39 -9.41 13.59
N GLY A 134 -18.99 -8.22 13.44
CA GLY A 134 -18.87 -7.14 14.41
C GLY A 134 -17.56 -6.35 14.33
N MET A 135 -16.78 -6.51 13.27
CA MET A 135 -15.60 -5.68 13.00
C MET A 135 -16.01 -4.34 12.38
N ASP A 136 -15.26 -3.29 12.69
CA ASP A 136 -15.38 -2.00 12.03
C ASP A 136 -15.02 -2.10 10.52
N PRO A 137 -15.56 -1.19 9.69
CA PRO A 137 -15.19 -1.15 8.28
C PRO A 137 -13.72 -0.73 8.10
N MET A 138 -13.09 -1.20 7.02
CA MET A 138 -11.64 -1.07 6.78
C MET A 138 -11.12 0.37 6.81
N TRP A 139 -11.94 1.35 6.43
CA TRP A 139 -11.57 2.76 6.42
C TRP A 139 -11.36 3.36 7.83
N VAL A 140 -11.81 2.68 8.90
CA VAL A 140 -11.56 3.08 10.29
C VAL A 140 -10.10 2.89 10.68
N GLY A 141 -9.45 1.86 10.16
CA GLY A 141 -8.04 1.61 10.45
C GLY A 141 -7.17 2.64 9.76
N GLY A 142 -6.02 2.99 10.31
CA GLY A 142 -4.91 3.67 9.62
C GLY A 142 -5.25 5.02 8.97
N GLN A 143 -6.24 5.76 9.49
CA GLN A 143 -6.73 6.98 8.83
C GLN A 143 -5.65 8.05 8.71
N LEU A 144 -5.00 8.37 9.83
CA LEU A 144 -3.94 9.36 9.89
C LEU A 144 -2.78 8.94 8.99
N GLU A 145 -2.36 7.68 9.07
CA GLU A 145 -1.25 7.10 8.31
C GLU A 145 -1.51 7.21 6.80
N ARG A 146 -2.72 6.91 6.34
CA ARG A 146 -3.10 7.04 4.93
C ARG A 146 -3.18 8.49 4.47
N GLU A 147 -3.73 9.39 5.29
CA GLU A 147 -3.83 10.81 4.96
C GLU A 147 -2.44 11.46 4.85
N ILE A 148 -1.55 11.19 5.81
CA ILE A 148 -0.20 11.73 5.79
C ILE A 148 0.73 10.98 4.82
N GLY A 149 0.36 9.77 4.39
CA GLY A 149 1.21 8.87 3.63
C GLY A 149 1.81 9.51 2.37
N VAL A 150 1.01 10.25 1.60
CA VAL A 150 1.50 10.96 0.40
C VAL A 150 2.56 12.01 0.75
N TYR A 151 2.34 12.77 1.82
CA TYR A 151 3.26 13.81 2.28
C TYR A 151 4.54 13.22 2.88
N ALA A 152 4.41 12.12 3.62
CA ALA A 152 5.53 11.39 4.20
C ALA A 152 6.45 10.80 3.11
N LEU A 153 5.88 10.19 2.06
CA LEU A 153 6.68 9.65 0.95
C LEU A 153 7.27 10.75 0.05
N LEU A 154 6.59 11.89 -0.09
CA LEU A 154 7.15 13.07 -0.72
C LEU A 154 8.36 13.61 0.03
N LEU A 155 8.24 13.78 1.36
CA LEU A 155 9.35 14.19 2.22
C LEU A 155 10.51 13.20 2.14
N LEU A 156 10.22 11.90 2.16
CA LEU A 156 11.22 10.85 1.98
C LEU A 156 11.93 10.97 0.62
N SER A 157 11.19 11.24 -0.44
CA SER A 157 11.76 11.46 -1.78
C SER A 157 12.73 12.64 -1.78
N LEU A 158 12.38 13.75 -1.10
CA LEU A 158 13.27 14.90 -0.91
C LEU A 158 14.53 14.52 -0.12
N ILE A 159 14.40 13.78 0.98
CA ILE A 159 15.55 13.29 1.77
C ILE A 159 16.52 12.50 0.88
N MET A 160 16.00 11.62 0.01
CA MET A 160 16.81 10.83 -0.92
C MET A 160 17.50 11.70 -1.97
N ILE A 161 16.81 12.72 -2.50
CA ILE A 161 17.39 13.72 -3.43
C ILE A 161 18.53 14.48 -2.73
N TYR A 162 18.32 14.97 -1.51
CA TYR A 162 19.35 15.67 -0.74
C TYR A 162 20.54 14.76 -0.40
N PHE A 163 20.31 13.47 -0.12
CA PHE A 163 21.38 12.50 0.05
C PHE A 163 22.21 12.31 -1.24
N ILE A 164 21.57 12.31 -2.40
CA ILE A 164 22.27 12.19 -3.70
C ILE A 164 23.08 13.46 -4.00
N ALA A 165 22.49 14.63 -3.75
CA ALA A 165 23.10 15.93 -4.04
C ALA A 165 24.26 16.28 -3.09
N TYR A 166 24.11 16.00 -1.79
CA TYR A 166 25.03 16.46 -0.76
C TYR A 166 25.68 15.30 0.02
N ASN A 167 26.98 15.42 0.28
CA ASN A 167 27.74 14.45 1.08
C ASN A 167 27.72 14.83 2.58
N ASN A 168 26.54 15.01 3.17
CA ASN A 168 26.38 15.42 4.57
C ASN A 168 25.94 14.24 5.47
N LYS A 169 26.44 14.20 6.71
CA LYS A 169 26.05 13.21 7.73
C LYS A 169 24.55 13.22 8.04
N ILE A 170 23.89 14.39 8.01
CA ILE A 170 22.45 14.52 8.29
C ILE A 170 21.62 13.76 7.24
N PHE A 171 21.88 13.97 5.95
CA PHE A 171 21.14 13.27 4.90
C PHE A 171 21.44 11.77 4.86
N LYS A 172 22.66 11.36 5.27
CA LYS A 172 22.95 9.94 5.50
C LYS A 172 22.08 9.35 6.62
N LEU A 173 21.86 10.09 7.71
CA LEU A 173 20.99 9.62 8.80
C LEU A 173 19.54 9.52 8.33
N GLY A 174 19.06 10.47 7.51
CA GLY A 174 17.72 10.43 6.93
C GLY A 174 17.45 9.17 6.09
N MET A 175 18.48 8.60 5.45
CA MET A 175 18.36 7.33 4.71
C MET A 175 18.07 6.12 5.62
N LEU A 176 18.13 6.23 6.95
CA LEU A 176 17.66 5.15 7.84
C LEU A 176 16.14 4.97 7.77
N ILE A 177 15.38 6.03 7.43
CA ILE A 177 13.92 5.96 7.29
C ILE A 177 13.50 4.90 6.26
N PRO A 178 13.96 4.94 4.98
CA PRO A 178 13.59 3.93 4.00
C PRO A 178 14.15 2.54 4.33
N VAL A 179 15.24 2.45 5.12
CA VAL A 179 15.79 1.17 5.58
C VAL A 179 14.81 0.46 6.51
N VAL A 180 14.20 1.18 7.45
CA VAL A 180 13.25 0.58 8.42
C VAL A 180 11.82 0.50 7.89
N LEU A 181 11.51 1.13 6.76
CA LEU A 181 10.15 1.25 6.24
C LEU A 181 9.40 -0.09 6.06
N PRO A 182 9.99 -1.20 5.57
CA PRO A 182 9.29 -2.49 5.51
C PRO A 182 8.90 -3.03 6.89
N ILE A 183 9.73 -2.79 7.90
CA ILE A 183 9.47 -3.21 9.28
C ILE A 183 8.36 -2.36 9.88
N LEU A 184 8.41 -1.04 9.66
CA LEU A 184 7.36 -0.13 10.09
C LEU A 184 6.01 -0.50 9.47
N PHE A 185 5.98 -0.84 8.18
CA PHE A 185 4.76 -1.29 7.51
C PHE A 185 4.19 -2.55 8.18
N ILE A 186 5.00 -3.60 8.41
CA ILE A 186 4.50 -4.82 9.06
C ILE A 186 3.99 -4.52 10.48
N ALA A 187 4.71 -3.68 11.23
CA ALA A 187 4.31 -3.32 12.59
C ALA A 187 2.96 -2.59 12.62
N ASP A 188 2.79 -1.57 11.77
CA ASP A 188 1.55 -0.79 11.66
C ASP A 188 0.38 -1.65 11.15
N TYR A 189 0.61 -2.42 10.08
CA TYR A 189 -0.38 -3.36 9.54
C TYR A 189 -0.83 -4.38 10.60
N SER A 190 0.11 -4.98 11.32
CA SER A 190 -0.20 -5.95 12.39
C SER A 190 -0.94 -5.31 13.55
N TYR A 191 -0.59 -4.08 13.91
CA TYR A 191 -1.27 -3.32 14.95
C TYR A 191 -2.75 -3.09 14.58
N TRP A 192 -3.02 -2.62 13.36
CA TRP A 192 -4.40 -2.40 12.92
C TRP A 192 -5.21 -3.68 12.84
N LEU A 193 -4.63 -4.78 12.34
CA LEU A 193 -5.28 -6.09 12.39
C LEU A 193 -5.63 -6.50 13.82
N TYR A 194 -4.67 -6.39 14.75
CA TYR A 194 -4.91 -6.67 16.16
C TYR A 194 -6.07 -5.81 16.69
N TRP A 195 -6.04 -4.51 16.41
CA TRP A 195 -7.06 -3.58 16.85
C TRP A 195 -8.46 -4.01 16.37
N PHE A 196 -8.63 -4.28 15.07
CA PHE A 196 -9.90 -4.73 14.51
C PHE A 196 -10.38 -6.05 15.12
N GLY A 197 -9.47 -7.01 15.37
CA GLY A 197 -9.80 -8.29 15.96
C GLY A 197 -10.13 -8.26 17.46
N HIS A 198 -9.79 -7.17 18.16
CA HIS A 198 -10.01 -7.00 19.60
C HIS A 198 -11.03 -5.91 19.96
N HIS A 199 -11.45 -5.10 18.99
CA HIS A 199 -12.50 -4.07 19.15
C HIS A 199 -13.78 -4.50 18.42
N LEU A 200 -14.25 -5.72 18.72
CA LEU A 200 -15.46 -6.28 18.13
C LEU A 200 -16.71 -5.72 18.81
N HIS A 201 -17.71 -5.39 18.00
CA HIS A 201 -18.97 -4.81 18.44
C HIS A 201 -20.08 -5.84 18.62
N ASN A 202 -21.04 -5.50 19.47
CA ASN A 202 -22.18 -6.36 19.77
C ASN A 202 -23.27 -6.40 18.67
N TRP A 203 -23.13 -5.63 17.58
CA TRP A 203 -24.07 -5.70 16.45
C TRP A 203 -23.83 -6.89 15.51
N GLY A 204 -22.64 -7.51 15.57
CA GLY A 204 -22.30 -8.61 14.65
C GLY A 204 -23.25 -9.79 14.79
N ALA A 205 -23.75 -10.30 13.66
CA ALA A 205 -24.60 -11.47 13.60
C ALA A 205 -23.86 -12.73 14.08
N PHE A 206 -22.55 -12.83 13.79
CA PHE A 206 -21.70 -13.91 14.27
C PHE A 206 -20.87 -13.44 15.46
N LYS A 207 -21.12 -14.04 16.63
CA LYS A 207 -20.35 -13.76 17.85
C LYS A 207 -19.03 -14.51 17.82
N ILE A 208 -17.97 -13.79 17.48
CA ILE A 208 -16.59 -14.29 17.48
C ILE A 208 -15.87 -13.72 18.69
N LYS A 209 -15.07 -14.54 19.37
CA LYS A 209 -14.22 -14.06 20.48
C LYS A 209 -13.10 -13.19 19.90
N PRO A 210 -12.59 -12.20 20.65
CA PRO A 210 -11.41 -11.46 20.25
C PRO A 210 -10.30 -12.37 19.70
N PHE A 211 -9.72 -12.00 18.58
CA PHE A 211 -8.76 -12.82 17.85
C PHE A 211 -7.73 -11.95 17.15
N MET A 212 -6.61 -12.55 16.75
CA MET A 212 -5.63 -11.91 15.90
C MET A 212 -5.91 -12.30 14.43
N PRO A 213 -6.32 -11.37 13.56
CA PRO A 213 -6.38 -11.66 12.13
C PRO A 213 -5.00 -12.08 11.61
N THR A 214 -4.97 -12.97 10.62
CA THR A 214 -3.72 -13.51 10.08
C THR A 214 -2.86 -12.42 9.45
N VAL A 215 -1.71 -12.14 10.07
CA VAL A 215 -0.73 -11.18 9.56
C VAL A 215 -0.01 -11.72 8.32
N PHE A 216 0.40 -12.99 8.37
CA PHE A 216 1.12 -13.64 7.28
C PHE A 216 0.80 -15.14 7.24
N GLY A 217 0.66 -15.67 6.03
CA GLY A 217 0.33 -17.07 5.78
C GLY A 217 -1.17 -17.34 5.74
N ASP A 218 -1.49 -18.62 5.88
CA ASP A 218 -2.87 -19.09 5.95
C ASP A 218 -3.33 -19.17 7.40
N GLY A 219 -4.56 -18.73 7.65
CA GLY A 219 -5.19 -18.85 8.95
C GLY A 219 -6.65 -19.22 8.85
N LYS A 220 -7.27 -19.42 10.01
CA LYS A 220 -8.67 -19.78 10.12
C LYS A 220 -9.32 -19.03 11.27
N ILE A 221 -10.42 -18.36 10.96
CA ILE A 221 -11.22 -17.61 11.93
C ILE A 221 -12.66 -18.07 11.77
N ALA A 222 -13.16 -18.80 12.76
CA ALA A 222 -14.46 -19.48 12.68
C ALA A 222 -14.58 -20.35 11.40
N GLN A 223 -15.52 -20.01 10.51
CA GLN A 223 -15.75 -20.70 9.25
C GLN A 223 -14.99 -20.09 8.07
N PHE A 224 -14.22 -19.04 8.31
CA PHE A 224 -13.46 -18.33 7.29
C PHE A 224 -12.01 -18.81 7.26
N THR A 225 -11.51 -19.06 6.05
CA THR A 225 -10.07 -19.25 5.81
C THR A 225 -9.51 -17.94 5.31
N THR A 226 -8.40 -17.48 5.89
CA THR A 226 -7.74 -16.24 5.51
C THR A 226 -6.40 -16.54 4.88
N HIS A 227 -6.09 -15.87 3.77
CA HIS A 227 -4.79 -15.91 3.11
C HIS A 227 -4.18 -14.52 3.17
N SER A 228 -3.01 -14.37 3.79
CA SER A 228 -2.37 -13.06 3.98
C SER A 228 -0.93 -13.08 3.51
N TYR A 229 -0.63 -12.36 2.44
CA TYR A 229 0.67 -12.46 1.77
C TYR A 229 1.17 -11.11 1.25
N PRO A 230 2.50 -10.90 1.24
CA PRO A 230 3.10 -9.75 0.57
C PRO A 230 2.81 -9.77 -0.93
N THR A 231 2.62 -8.59 -1.50
CA THR A 231 2.51 -8.41 -2.94
C THR A 231 3.71 -7.64 -3.48
N ILE A 232 3.69 -7.30 -4.77
CA ILE A 232 4.80 -6.64 -5.44
C ILE A 232 5.28 -5.38 -4.71
N GLY A 233 4.37 -4.56 -4.15
CA GLY A 233 4.75 -3.35 -3.43
C GLY A 233 5.59 -3.64 -2.18
N PHE A 234 5.31 -4.71 -1.44
CA PHE A 234 6.15 -5.06 -0.29
C PHE A 234 7.57 -5.48 -0.71
N TYR A 235 7.70 -6.24 -1.79
CA TYR A 235 9.02 -6.59 -2.32
C TYR A 235 9.77 -5.35 -2.85
N LEU A 236 9.08 -4.38 -3.45
CA LEU A 236 9.66 -3.10 -3.84
C LEU A 236 10.10 -2.27 -2.61
N LEU A 237 9.34 -2.30 -1.52
CA LEU A 237 9.75 -1.70 -0.24
C LEU A 237 11.03 -2.33 0.32
N VAL A 238 11.14 -3.66 0.28
CA VAL A 238 12.36 -4.36 0.68
C VAL A 238 13.54 -3.97 -0.23
N ALA A 239 13.33 -3.85 -1.54
CA ALA A 239 14.36 -3.40 -2.46
C ALA A 239 14.81 -1.96 -2.16
N ILE A 240 13.87 -1.03 -1.91
CA ILE A 240 14.18 0.35 -1.48
C ILE A 240 15.01 0.36 -0.20
N SER A 241 14.63 -0.47 0.79
CA SER A 241 15.35 -0.59 2.07
C SER A 241 16.79 -1.07 1.87
N LEU A 242 16.99 -2.17 1.12
CA LEU A 242 18.31 -2.73 0.87
C LEU A 242 19.21 -1.78 0.08
N LEU A 243 18.68 -1.14 -0.98
CA LEU A 243 19.43 -0.15 -1.75
C LEU A 243 19.79 1.07 -0.89
N SER A 244 18.90 1.52 -0.02
CA SER A 244 19.15 2.61 0.92
C SER A 244 20.25 2.25 1.92
N LEU A 245 20.23 1.02 2.45
CA LEU A 245 21.28 0.53 3.34
C LEU A 245 22.65 0.48 2.64
N LEU A 246 22.70 -0.05 1.41
CA LEU A 246 23.92 -0.06 0.60
C LEU A 246 24.44 1.35 0.32
N ALA A 247 23.54 2.31 0.07
CA ALA A 247 23.89 3.71 -0.11
C ALA A 247 24.55 4.30 1.15
N ILE A 248 23.98 4.05 2.34
CA ILE A 248 24.53 4.49 3.63
C ILE A 248 25.92 3.90 3.86
N LEU A 249 26.08 2.59 3.67
CA LEU A 249 27.34 1.88 3.88
C LEU A 249 28.43 2.39 2.93
N ALA A 250 28.11 2.57 1.65
CA ALA A 250 29.03 3.11 0.66
C ALA A 250 29.43 4.56 0.98
N ARG A 251 28.49 5.42 1.43
CA ARG A 251 28.81 6.79 1.87
C ARG A 251 29.66 6.80 3.14
N GLY A 252 29.34 5.94 4.10
CA GLY A 252 30.08 5.78 5.35
C GLY A 252 31.54 5.40 5.11
N LYS A 253 31.77 4.43 4.22
CA LYS A 253 33.12 4.06 3.77
C LYS A 253 33.86 5.26 3.15
N ALA A 254 33.24 5.92 2.18
CA ALA A 254 33.86 7.06 1.49
C ALA A 254 34.28 8.17 2.46
N MET A 255 33.40 8.59 3.38
CA MET A 255 33.72 9.65 4.34
C MET A 255 34.82 9.26 5.33
N ARG A 256 34.94 7.98 5.70
CA ARG A 256 36.01 7.52 6.58
C ARG A 256 37.37 7.54 5.88
N GLU A 257 37.41 7.14 4.61
CA GLU A 257 38.64 7.05 3.82
C GLU A 257 39.09 8.40 3.22
N THR A 258 38.22 9.41 3.17
CA THR A 258 38.59 10.77 2.72
C THR A 258 38.77 11.78 3.84
N ASN A 259 38.29 11.50 5.06
CA ASN A 259 38.53 12.32 6.25
C ASN A 259 39.63 11.73 7.16
N ALA A 260 40.19 10.57 6.78
CA ALA A 260 41.45 10.03 7.31
C ALA A 260 42.59 10.50 6.41
#